data_AF-A0A410DSC3-F1
#
_entry.id   AF-A0A410DSC3-F1
#
_cell.length_a   1.000
_cell.length_b   1.000
_cell.length_c   1.000
_cell.angle_alpha   90.00
_cell.angle_beta   90.00
_cell.angle_gamma   90.00
#
_symmetry.space_group_name_H-M   'P 1'
#
loop_
_entity.id
_entity.type
_entity.pdbx_description
1 polymer ?
#
loop_
_entity_poly.entity_id
_entity_poly.type
_entity_poly.pdbx_seq_one_letter_code
_entity_poly.pdbx_strand_id
1 'polypeptide(L)'
;MENKTLDNNSINKKATMEVNNNKFLYIIPLLNIIFPILSVEGLVPWAVAVYFCYKGIKAIATTNKPLKKSITYLVMSGFIVLLYNFIVYFVSNYLVKLLM
;
A
#
# COMPACT_ATOMS: atom_id res chain seq x y z
N MET A 1 -4.93 -8.28 -58.77
CA MET A 1 -3.77 -8.53 -57.91
C MET A 1 -4.07 -7.94 -56.55
N GLU A 2 -4.32 -8.81 -55.56
CA GLU A 2 -4.38 -8.44 -54.14
C GLU A 2 -3.08 -7.74 -53.73
N ASN A 3 -3.17 -6.65 -52.98
CA ASN A 3 -2.10 -6.27 -52.06
C ASN A 3 -2.74 -5.92 -50.72
N LYS A 4 -2.77 -6.93 -49.85
CA LYS A 4 -3.11 -6.82 -48.43
C LYS A 4 -1.92 -6.18 -47.73
N THR A 5 -1.99 -4.88 -47.44
CA THR A 5 -1.11 -4.27 -46.46
C THR A 5 -1.65 -4.59 -45.06
N LEU A 6 -1.16 -5.73 -44.57
CA LEU A 6 -1.30 -6.24 -43.22
C LEU A 6 -0.80 -5.23 -42.16
N ASP A 7 -1.65 -5.08 -41.14
CA ASP A 7 -1.31 -5.05 -39.71
C ASP A 7 -0.08 -4.28 -39.26
N ASN A 8 -0.32 -3.06 -38.78
CA ASN A 8 0.61 -2.39 -37.86
C ASN A 8 -0.12 -1.67 -36.70
N ASN A 9 -1.19 -2.27 -36.15
CA ASN A 9 -1.96 -1.66 -35.06
C ASN A 9 -2.25 -2.57 -33.85
N SER A 10 -1.65 -3.78 -33.79
CA SER A 10 -1.86 -4.70 -32.67
C SER A 10 -0.76 -4.62 -31.61
N ILE A 11 0.47 -4.24 -31.98
CA ILE A 11 1.63 -4.24 -31.07
C ILE A 11 1.60 -3.03 -30.12
N ASN A 12 1.21 -1.85 -30.62
CA ASN A 12 1.15 -0.64 -29.79
C ASN A 12 -0.09 -0.60 -28.86
N LYS A 13 -1.14 -1.37 -29.23
CA LYS A 13 -2.35 -1.54 -28.41
C LYS A 13 -2.14 -2.51 -27.25
N LYS A 14 -1.21 -3.48 -27.38
CA LYS A 14 -0.96 -4.49 -26.34
C LYS A 14 -0.04 -4.00 -25.23
N ALA A 15 0.78 -2.97 -25.48
CA ALA A 15 1.59 -2.32 -24.45
C ALA A 15 0.79 -1.29 -23.61
N THR A 16 -0.38 -0.87 -24.12
CA THR A 16 -1.27 0.11 -23.47
C THR A 16 -2.55 -0.52 -22.90
N MET A 17 -2.85 -1.78 -23.25
CA MET A 17 -3.88 -2.61 -22.62
C MET A 17 -3.20 -3.60 -21.65
N GLU A 18 -2.89 -3.18 -20.41
CA GLU A 18 -3.77 -3.51 -19.30
C GLU A 18 -3.63 -2.50 -18.14
N VAL A 19 -3.72 -1.20 -18.44
CA VAL A 19 -4.22 -0.25 -17.44
C VAL A 19 -5.72 -0.54 -17.30
N ASN A 20 -6.04 -1.72 -16.76
CA ASN A 20 -7.40 -2.06 -16.41
C ASN A 20 -7.78 -1.05 -15.33
N ASN A 21 -8.78 -0.23 -15.63
CA ASN A 21 -9.33 0.85 -14.81
C ASN A 21 -10.00 0.31 -13.53
N ASN A 22 -9.32 -0.60 -12.84
CA ASN A 22 -9.71 -1.17 -11.57
C ASN A 22 -9.44 -0.09 -10.52
N LYS A 23 -10.33 0.91 -10.45
CA LYS A 23 -10.39 1.88 -9.34
C LYS A 23 -10.30 1.17 -7.98
N PHE A 24 -10.78 -0.08 -7.92
CA PHE A 24 -10.63 -1.01 -6.80
C PHE A 24 -9.19 -1.25 -6.33
N LEU A 25 -8.15 -1.15 -7.17
CA LEU A 25 -6.77 -1.32 -6.72
C LEU A 25 -6.30 -0.18 -5.81
N TYR A 26 -6.84 1.03 -5.96
CA TYR A 26 -6.49 2.19 -5.15
C TYR A 26 -7.12 2.17 -3.75
N ILE A 27 -8.13 1.32 -3.53
CA ILE A 27 -8.71 1.09 -2.21
C ILE A 27 -7.72 0.40 -1.26
N ILE A 28 -6.86 -0.49 -1.78
CA ILE A 28 -5.92 -1.26 -0.94
C ILE A 28 -4.89 -0.35 -0.25
N PRO A 29 -4.22 0.59 -0.93
CA PRO A 29 -3.37 1.57 -0.26
C PRO A 29 -4.14 2.44 0.74
N LEU A 30 -5.37 2.83 0.41
CA LEU A 30 -6.21 3.68 1.27
C LEU A 30 -6.58 3.01 2.60
N LEU A 31 -6.73 1.68 2.59
CA LEU A 31 -6.99 0.89 3.80
C LEU A 31 -5.91 1.06 4.88
N ASN A 32 -4.69 1.50 4.53
CA ASN A 32 -3.64 1.79 5.51
C ASN A 32 -4.04 2.89 6.51
N ILE A 33 -4.98 3.76 6.16
CA ILE A 33 -5.48 4.85 7.03
C ILE A 33 -6.25 4.29 8.25
N ILE A 34 -6.73 3.06 8.18
CA ILE A 34 -7.44 2.43 9.31
C ILE A 34 -6.46 2.12 10.46
N PHE A 35 -5.20 1.79 10.17
CA PHE A 35 -4.23 1.43 11.20
C PHE A 35 -3.95 2.52 12.24
N PRO A 36 -3.67 3.79 11.87
CA PRO A 36 -3.49 4.84 12.86
C PRO A 36 -4.72 5.10 13.72
N ILE A 37 -5.93 4.86 13.19
CA ILE A 37 -7.19 5.00 13.93
C ILE A 37 -7.33 3.89 14.99
N LEU A 38 -6.87 2.68 14.69
CA LEU A 38 -6.87 1.53 15.61
C LEU A 38 -5.68 1.50 16.58
N SER A 39 -4.74 2.43 16.42
CA SER A 39 -3.49 2.49 17.16
C SER A 39 -3.58 3.45 18.33
N VAL A 40 -2.61 3.43 19.25
CA VAL A 40 -2.47 4.53 20.21
C VAL A 40 -2.31 5.83 19.41
N GLU A 41 -3.09 6.87 19.75
CA GLU A 41 -3.04 8.16 19.06
C GLU A 41 -1.63 8.74 19.14
N GLY A 42 -0.91 8.64 18.02
CA GLY A 42 0.49 9.02 17.94
C GLY A 42 0.88 9.37 16.52
N LEU A 43 1.83 10.28 16.38
CA LEU A 43 2.33 10.74 15.08
C LEU A 43 2.90 9.59 14.24
N VAL A 44 3.49 8.59 14.89
CA VAL A 44 4.20 7.48 14.24
C VAL A 44 3.26 6.60 13.40
N PRO A 45 2.14 6.06 13.93
CA PRO A 45 1.16 5.33 13.14
C PRO A 45 0.66 6.09 11.91
N TRP A 46 0.43 7.41 12.04
CA TRP A 46 0.00 8.26 10.91
C TRP A 46 1.08 8.38 9.83
N ALA A 47 2.33 8.63 10.23
CA ALA A 47 3.46 8.71 9.31
C ALA A 47 3.67 7.39 8.55
N VAL A 48 3.55 6.25 9.24
CA VAL A 48 3.65 4.91 8.65
C VAL A 48 2.54 4.70 7.62
N ALA A 49 1.29 5.01 7.97
CA ALA A 49 0.15 4.87 7.07
C ALA A 49 0.30 5.70 5.79
N VAL A 50 0.70 6.98 5.91
CA VAL A 50 0.92 7.87 4.76
C VAL A 50 2.05 7.35 3.88
N TYR A 51 3.17 6.92 4.49
CA TYR A 51 4.31 6.37 3.75
C TYR A 51 3.92 5.12 2.93
N PHE A 52 3.24 4.15 3.54
CA PHE A 52 2.83 2.93 2.84
C PHE A 52 1.70 3.18 1.83
N CYS A 53 0.82 4.15 2.08
CA CYS A 53 -0.18 4.58 1.11
C CYS A 53 0.49 5.14 -0.15
N TYR A 54 1.45 6.07 0.00
CA TYR A 54 2.24 6.60 -1.11
C TYR A 54 2.99 5.48 -1.87
N LYS A 55 3.66 4.59 -1.13
CA LYS A 55 4.40 3.47 -1.71
C LYS A 55 3.50 2.48 -2.45
N GLY A 56 2.29 2.24 -1.94
CA GLY A 56 1.25 1.44 -2.57
C GLY A 56 0.76 2.04 -3.88
N ILE A 57 0.39 3.33 -3.87
CA ILE A 57 -0.02 4.07 -5.07
C ILE A 57 1.09 4.03 -6.14
N LYS A 58 2.35 4.27 -5.75
CA LYS A 58 3.50 4.21 -6.66
C LYS A 58 3.73 2.81 -7.22
N ALA A 59 3.50 1.75 -6.43
CA ALA A 59 3.65 0.37 -6.88
C ALA A 59 2.58 -0.05 -7.89
N ILE A 60 1.37 0.51 -7.79
CA ILE A 60 0.30 0.29 -8.78
C ILE A 60 0.73 0.77 -10.17
N ALA A 61 1.43 1.90 -10.25
CA ALA A 61 1.86 2.49 -11.53
C ALA A 61 3.12 1.84 -12.14
N THR A 62 3.88 1.05 -11.37
CA THR A 62 5.25 0.64 -11.77
C THR A 62 5.48 -0.87 -11.81
N THR A 63 4.56 -1.68 -11.29
CA THR A 63 4.79 -3.13 -11.09
C THR A 63 3.83 -3.97 -11.93
N ASN A 64 4.33 -5.02 -12.58
CA ASN A 64 3.52 -5.98 -13.36
C ASN A 64 2.46 -6.75 -12.53
N LYS A 65 2.65 -6.85 -11.21
CA LYS A 65 1.72 -7.50 -10.24
C LYS A 65 1.36 -6.53 -9.11
N PRO A 66 0.58 -5.48 -9.39
CA PRO A 66 0.37 -4.37 -8.46
C PRO A 66 -0.39 -4.80 -7.20
N LEU A 67 -1.38 -5.69 -7.34
CA LEU A 67 -2.20 -6.17 -6.23
C LEU A 67 -1.39 -6.91 -5.14
N LYS A 68 -0.52 -7.85 -5.55
CA LYS A 68 0.33 -8.59 -4.60
C LYS A 68 1.21 -7.63 -3.79
N LYS A 69 1.80 -6.62 -4.45
CA LYS A 69 2.70 -5.68 -3.81
C LYS A 69 1.97 -4.70 -2.88
N SER A 70 0.79 -4.22 -3.27
CA SER A 70 -0.07 -3.40 -2.40
C SER A 70 -0.50 -4.14 -1.15
N ILE A 71 -0.86 -5.44 -1.26
CA ILE A 71 -1.18 -6.28 -0.09
C ILE A 71 0.04 -6.44 0.82
N THR A 72 1.23 -6.70 0.25
CA THR A 72 2.45 -6.80 1.07
C THR A 72 2.71 -5.53 1.87
N TYR A 73 2.51 -4.36 1.27
CA TYR A 73 2.65 -3.08 1.96
C TYR A 73 1.58 -2.86 3.03
N LEU A 74 0.33 -3.27 2.78
CA LEU A 74 -0.73 -3.22 3.78
C LEU A 74 -0.38 -4.08 5.00
N VAL A 75 0.07 -5.30 4.78
CA VAL A 75 0.49 -6.22 5.86
C VAL A 75 1.71 -5.67 6.62
N MET A 76 2.70 -5.13 5.90
CA MET A 76 3.88 -4.52 6.53
C MET A 76 3.51 -3.30 7.40
N SER A 77 2.63 -2.44 6.89
CA SER A 77 2.12 -1.28 7.64
C SER A 77 1.43 -1.71 8.92
N GLY A 78 0.50 -2.68 8.84
CA GLY A 78 -0.19 -3.21 10.01
C GLY A 78 0.76 -3.83 11.03
N PHE A 79 1.77 -4.57 10.59
CA PHE A 79 2.77 -5.16 11.48
C PHE A 79 3.62 -4.10 12.20
N ILE A 80 4.03 -3.04 11.50
CA ILE A 80 4.79 -1.94 12.09
C ILE A 80 3.96 -1.19 13.14
N VAL A 81 2.68 -0.92 12.84
CA VAL A 81 1.78 -0.25 13.78
C VAL A 81 1.51 -1.13 15.01
N LEU A 82 1.35 -2.44 14.82
CA LEU A 82 1.17 -3.38 15.92
C LEU A 82 2.42 -3.45 16.82
N LEU A 83 3.63 -3.51 16.23
CA LEU A 83 4.88 -3.43 16.97
C LEU A 83 5.01 -2.12 17.74
N TYR A 84 4.65 -0.98 17.12
CA TYR A 84 4.65 0.31 17.79
C TYR A 84 3.75 0.30 19.02
N ASN A 85 2.51 -0.19 18.90
CA ASN A 85 1.59 -0.30 20.02
C ASN A 85 2.13 -1.20 21.14
N PHE A 86 2.76 -2.31 20.78
CA PHE A 86 3.40 -3.20 21.74
C PHE A 86 4.53 -2.53 22.51
N ILE A 87 5.38 -1.76 21.82
CA ILE A 87 6.47 -0.98 22.43
C ILE A 87 5.90 0.08 23.37
N VAL A 88 4.92 0.86 22.91
CA VAL A 88 4.28 1.90 23.73
C VAL A 88 3.70 1.28 25.01
N TYR A 89 2.96 0.17 24.89
CA TYR A 89 2.41 -0.55 26.03
C TYR A 89 3.51 -0.97 27.03
N PHE A 90 4.60 -1.56 26.54
CA PHE A 90 5.69 -2.01 27.41
C PHE A 90 6.37 -0.85 28.12
N VAL A 91 6.66 0.23 27.39
CA VAL A 91 7.29 1.45 27.95
C VAL A 91 6.37 2.10 28.99
N SER A 92 5.08 2.27 28.68
CA SER A 92 4.11 2.83 29.62
C SER A 92 4.02 2.00 30.89
N ASN A 93 3.94 0.67 30.79
CA ASN A 93 3.87 -0.21 31.96
C ASN A 93 5.15 -0.14 32.80
N TYR A 94 6.32 -0.05 32.16
CA TYR A 94 7.59 0.10 32.86
C TYR A 94 7.71 1.45 33.58
N LEU A 95 7.29 2.53 32.93
CA LEU A 95 7.29 3.87 33.52
C LEU A 95 6.36 3.97 34.73
N VAL A 96 5.15 3.41 34.64
CA VAL A 96 4.21 3.38 35.76
C VAL A 96 4.82 2.65 36.97
N LYS A 97 5.48 1.50 36.74
CA LYS A 97 6.17 0.76 37.81
C LYS A 97 7.37 1.47 38.42
N LEU A 98 7.98 2.41 37.69
CA LEU A 98 9.12 3.18 38.20
C LEU A 98 8.66 4.38 39.04
N LEU A 99 7.44 4.86 38.77
CA LEU A 99 6.85 6.04 39.38
C LEU A 99 5.98 5.72 40.62
N MET A 100 5.52 4.47 40.75
CA MET A 100 4.85 3.89 41.93
C MET A 100 5.86 3.19 42.83
#